data_AF-A0A960TZ88-F1
#
_entry.id   AF-A0A960TZ88-F1
#
_cell.length_a   1.000
_cell.length_b   1.000
_cell.length_c   1.000
_cell.angle_alpha   90.00
_cell.angle_beta   90.00
_cell.angle_gamma   90.00
#
_symmetry.space_group_name_H-M   'P 1'
#
loop_
_entity.id
_entity.type
_entity.pdbx_description
1 polymer ?
#
loop_
_entity_poly.entity_id
_entity_poly.type
_entity_poly.pdbx_seq_one_letter_code
_entity_poly.pdbx_strand_id
1 'polypeptide(L)'
;MIEQLEAIINEHRKSFFLLFRDFHATNKPFHLKSDIVEIYREFSQTDAGGSFAGTVVETIMMEAQECSVSDPWIVFAVRWSV
;
A
#
# COMPACT_ATOMS: atom_id res chain seq x y z
N MET A 1 0.73 -16.61 -1.26
CA MET A 1 0.87 -15.19 -0.86
C MET A 1 1.08 -14.28 -2.07
N ILE A 2 2.12 -14.51 -2.89
CA ILE A 2 2.28 -13.79 -4.17
C ILE A 2 1.05 -13.99 -5.08
N GLU A 3 0.58 -15.23 -5.23
CA GLU A 3 -0.63 -15.54 -6.02
C GLU A 3 -1.90 -14.86 -5.50
N GLN A 4 -2.04 -14.71 -4.16
CA GLN A 4 -3.16 -13.99 -3.55
C GLN A 4 -3.08 -12.50 -3.82
N LEU A 5 -1.86 -11.94 -3.76
CA LEU A 5 -1.62 -10.54 -4.10
C LEU A 5 -1.90 -10.27 -5.59
N GLU A 6 -1.50 -11.16 -6.49
CA GLU A 6 -1.81 -11.04 -7.93
C GLU A 6 -3.32 -11.07 -8.20
N ALA A 7 -4.06 -11.95 -7.55
CA ALA A 7 -5.52 -11.98 -7.65
C ALA A 7 -6.15 -10.67 -7.18
N ILE A 8 -5.74 -10.16 -6.02
CA ILE A 8 -6.23 -8.91 -5.44
C ILE A 8 -5.86 -7.70 -6.30
N ILE A 9 -4.67 -7.66 -6.89
CA ILE A 9 -4.25 -6.61 -7.83
C ILE A 9 -5.17 -6.57 -9.05
N ASN A 10 -5.50 -7.73 -9.61
CA ASN A 10 -6.37 -7.81 -10.78
C ASN A 10 -7.81 -7.40 -10.45
N GLU A 11 -8.33 -7.84 -9.29
CA GLU A 11 -9.69 -7.53 -8.85
C GLU A 11 -9.87 -6.05 -8.47
N HIS A 12 -8.88 -5.47 -7.79
CA HIS A 12 -8.95 -4.12 -7.22
C HIS A 12 -7.95 -3.14 -7.84
N ARG A 13 -7.67 -3.29 -9.14
CA ARG A 13 -6.66 -2.48 -9.86
C ARG A 13 -6.82 -0.97 -9.67
N LYS A 14 -8.07 -0.48 -9.68
CA LYS A 14 -8.37 0.95 -9.45
C LYS A 14 -8.00 1.39 -8.04
N SER A 15 -8.27 0.57 -7.02
CA SER A 15 -7.91 0.88 -5.63
C SER A 15 -6.40 0.95 -5.44
N PHE A 16 -5.62 0.04 -6.07
CA PHE A 16 -4.16 0.13 -6.06
C PHE A 16 -3.64 1.41 -6.71
N PHE A 17 -4.19 1.79 -7.86
CA PHE A 17 -3.82 3.05 -8.52
C PHE A 17 -4.06 4.26 -7.60
N LEU A 18 -5.21 4.30 -6.91
CA LEU A 18 -5.53 5.40 -6.00
C LEU A 18 -4.61 5.42 -4.78
N LEU A 19 -4.32 4.26 -4.19
CA LEU A 19 -3.36 4.14 -3.09
C LEU A 19 -1.97 4.66 -3.50
N PHE A 20 -1.45 4.21 -4.65
CA PHE A 20 -0.14 4.64 -5.14
C PHE A 20 -0.11 6.12 -5.50
N ARG A 21 -1.20 6.66 -6.06
CA ARG A 21 -1.35 8.10 -6.27
C ARG A 21 -1.21 8.86 -4.95
N ASP A 22 -1.77 8.36 -3.86
CA ASP A 22 -1.70 9.02 -2.55
C ASP A 22 -0.25 9.01 -2.00
N PHE A 23 0.52 7.94 -2.25
CA PHE A 23 1.98 7.94 -1.98
C PHE A 23 2.74 8.98 -2.82
N HIS A 24 2.45 9.09 -4.13
CA HIS A 24 3.08 10.12 -4.97
C HIS A 24 2.69 11.54 -4.53
N ALA A 25 1.44 11.74 -4.07
CA ALA A 25 0.92 13.04 -3.67
C ALA A 25 1.66 13.65 -2.46
N THR A 26 2.34 12.83 -1.65
CA THR A 26 3.15 13.35 -0.54
C THR A 26 4.40 14.08 -1.01
N ASN A 27 4.82 13.90 -2.28
CA ASN A 27 6.05 14.46 -2.86
C ASN A 27 7.32 14.14 -2.02
N LYS A 28 7.33 12.98 -1.37
CA LYS A 28 8.47 12.45 -0.60
C LYS A 28 9.04 11.24 -1.33
N PRO A 29 10.37 11.13 -1.53
CA PRO A 29 10.98 9.97 -2.17
C PRO A 29 11.08 8.74 -1.26
N PHE A 30 10.92 8.94 0.06
CA PHE A 30 11.06 7.90 1.07
C PHE A 30 10.05 8.11 2.20
N HIS A 31 9.43 7.01 2.63
CA HIS A 31 8.42 6.97 3.68
C HIS A 31 8.82 5.91 4.71
N LEU A 32 8.80 6.30 5.99
CA LEU A 32 9.01 5.37 7.08
C LEU A 32 7.70 4.65 7.43
N LYS A 33 7.78 3.58 8.22
CA LYS A 33 6.60 2.83 8.68
C LYS A 33 5.45 3.71 9.17
N SER A 34 5.71 4.76 9.94
CA SER A 34 4.67 5.66 10.43
C SER A 34 3.96 6.40 9.30
N ASP A 35 4.71 6.92 8.32
CA ASP A 35 4.13 7.59 7.15
C ASP A 35 3.25 6.61 6.34
N ILE A 36 3.73 5.38 6.13
CA ILE A 36 3.01 4.35 5.36
C ILE A 36 1.69 4.00 6.04
N VAL A 37 1.73 3.77 7.36
CA VAL A 37 0.54 3.43 8.14
C VAL A 37 -0.46 4.59 8.16
N GLU A 38 0.01 5.83 8.25
CA GLU A 38 -0.84 7.02 8.21
C GLU A 38 -1.55 7.14 6.85
N ILE A 39 -0.79 7.10 5.75
CA ILE A 39 -1.34 7.15 4.38
C ILE A 39 -2.37 6.04 4.17
N TYR A 40 -2.04 4.80 4.57
CA TYR A 40 -2.96 3.69 4.41
C TYR A 40 -4.21 3.83 5.29
N ARG A 41 -4.08 4.33 6.53
CA ARG A 41 -5.23 4.57 7.40
C ARG A 41 -6.18 5.60 6.79
N GLU A 42 -5.66 6.71 6.27
CA GLU A 42 -6.48 7.71 5.57
C GLU A 42 -7.17 7.11 4.35
N PHE A 43 -6.41 6.37 3.52
CA PHE A 43 -6.95 5.71 2.34
C PHE A 43 -8.05 4.68 2.70
N SER A 44 -7.87 3.91 3.77
CA SER A 44 -8.79 2.86 4.22
C SER A 44 -10.18 3.39 4.60
N GLN A 45 -10.30 4.69 4.92
CA GLN A 45 -11.59 5.33 5.20
C GLN A 45 -12.39 5.69 3.94
N THR A 46 -11.81 5.49 2.75
CA THR A 46 -12.50 5.72 1.47
C THR A 46 -13.17 4.45 0.97
N ASP A 47 -14.17 4.59 0.08
CA ASP A 47 -14.81 3.44 -0.58
C ASP A 47 -13.80 2.55 -1.31
N ALA A 48 -12.75 3.15 -1.89
CA ALA A 48 -11.70 2.42 -2.60
C ALA A 48 -10.74 1.68 -1.65
N GLY A 49 -10.48 2.24 -0.46
CA GLY A 49 -9.60 1.62 0.52
C GLY A 49 -10.27 0.54 1.37
N GLY A 50 -11.59 0.63 1.56
CA GLY A 50 -12.36 -0.41 2.24
C GLY A 50 -12.21 -1.80 1.61
N SER A 51 -11.92 -1.89 0.31
CA SER A 51 -11.70 -3.17 -0.37
C SER A 51 -10.43 -3.91 0.07
N PHE A 52 -9.51 -3.26 0.79
CA PHE A 52 -8.28 -3.88 1.27
C PHE A 52 -8.35 -4.35 2.73
N ALA A 53 -9.41 -4.02 3.46
CA ALA A 53 -9.59 -4.46 4.84
C ALA A 53 -9.64 -6.00 4.93
N GLY A 54 -8.86 -6.57 5.85
CA GLY A 54 -8.71 -8.01 6.05
C GLY A 54 -7.92 -8.74 4.96
N THR A 55 -7.33 -8.03 4.00
CA THR A 55 -6.58 -8.63 2.89
C THR A 55 -5.07 -8.63 3.13
N VAL A 56 -4.33 -9.36 2.28
CA VAL A 56 -2.86 -9.32 2.30
C VAL A 56 -2.30 -7.91 2.05
N VAL A 57 -3.05 -7.04 1.38
CA VAL A 57 -2.64 -5.64 1.13
C VAL A 57 -2.61 -4.85 2.43
N GLU A 58 -3.63 -5.02 3.28
CA GLU A 58 -3.61 -4.42 4.62
C GLU A 58 -2.39 -4.91 5.40
N THR A 59 -2.11 -6.21 5.38
CA THR A 59 -0.93 -6.76 6.07
C THR A 59 0.38 -6.15 5.54
N ILE A 60 0.52 -6.01 4.21
CA ILE A 60 1.68 -5.36 3.60
C ILE A 60 1.83 -3.93 4.11
N MET A 61 0.76 -3.13 4.09
CA MET A 61 0.81 -1.72 4.50
C MET A 61 1.11 -1.56 6.00
N MET A 62 0.60 -2.47 6.83
CA MET A 62 0.83 -2.44 8.28
C MET A 62 2.22 -2.95 8.70
N GLU A 63 2.81 -3.86 7.91
CA GLU A 63 4.12 -4.48 8.20
C GLU A 63 5.29 -3.92 7.38
N ALA A 64 5.02 -3.06 6.39
CA ALA A 64 6.04 -2.32 5.68
C ALA A 64 6.89 -1.48 6.64
N GLN A 65 8.21 -1.62 6.54
CA GLN A 65 9.17 -0.88 7.35
C GLN A 65 9.52 0.45 6.69
N GLU A 66 9.61 0.42 5.36
CA GLU A 66 9.94 1.56 4.52
C GLU A 66 9.33 1.40 3.13
N CYS A 67 9.14 2.53 2.47
CA CYS A 67 8.68 2.63 1.10
C CYS A 67 9.55 3.67 0.37
N SER A 68 10.00 3.32 -0.83
CA SER A 68 10.66 4.26 -1.73
C SER A 68 9.77 4.52 -2.94
N VAL A 69 9.58 5.79 -3.25
CA VAL A 69 8.81 6.27 -4.39
C VAL A 69 9.76 6.89 -5.41
N SER A 70 9.89 6.27 -6.58
CA SER A 70 10.75 6.71 -7.67
C SER A 70 10.13 6.31 -9.00
N ASP A 71 9.61 7.28 -9.75
CA ASP A 71 8.85 7.02 -10.97
C ASP A 71 9.59 6.08 -11.96
N PRO A 72 8.92 5.06 -12.51
CA PRO A 72 7.48 4.71 -12.35
C PRO A 72 7.18 3.76 -11.17
N TRP A 73 8.12 3.57 -10.26
CA TRP A 73 8.10 2.52 -9.25
C TRP A 73 7.75 3.02 -7.85
N ILE A 74 7.03 2.18 -7.12
CA ILE A 74 6.91 2.23 -5.67
C ILE A 74 7.37 0.88 -5.14
N VAL A 75 8.31 0.90 -4.20
CA VAL A 75 8.89 -0.33 -3.63
C VAL A 75 8.70 -0.33 -2.13
N PHE A 76 8.06 -1.38 -1.61
CA PHE A 76 7.86 -1.58 -0.17
C PHE A 76 8.81 -2.65 0.35
N ALA A 77 9.57 -2.33 1.40
CA ALA A 77 10.30 -3.34 2.15
C ALA A 77 9.44 -3.79 3.33
N VAL A 78 8.95 -5.04 3.25
CA VAL A 78 8.00 -5.61 4.22
C VAL A 78 8.73 -6.59 5.12
N ARG A 79 8.62 -6.39 6.43
CA ARG A 79 9.13 -7.35 7.41
C ARG A 79 7.98 -8.23 7.89
N TRP A 80 7.80 -9.36 7.22
CA TRP A 80 6.80 -10.34 7.62
C TRP A 80 7.13 -10.91 8.99
N SER A 81 6.20 -10.76 9.93
CA SER A 81 6.21 -11.53 11.16
C SER A 81 5.63 -12.91 10.81
N VAL A 82 6.47 -13.93 10.82
CA VAL A 82 6.06 -15.34 10.63
C VAL A 82 5.37 -15.85 11.88
#